data_AF-X1I1I4-F1
#
_entry.id   AF-X1I1I4-F1
#
_cell.length_a   1.000
_cell.length_b   1.000
_cell.length_c   1.000
_cell.angle_alpha   90.00
_cell.angle_beta   90.00
_cell.angle_gamma   90.00
#
_symmetry.space_group_name_H-M   'P 1'
#
loop_
_entity.id
_entity.type
_entity.pdbx_description
1 polymer ?
#
loop_
_entity_poly.entity_id
_entity_poly.type
_entity_poly.pdbx_seq_one_letter_code
_entity_poly.pdbx_strand_id
1 'polypeptide(L)'
;EGSPETYLEFLAIIEKHRKAQGKEAKIPPPELIEAGKALKEVEAKVAEIEEKKGKGKADAALYKAVSDATYRYKQLLAQWQAKKD
;
A
#
# COMPACT_ATOMS: atom_id res chain seq x y z
N GLU A 1 -24.91 11.61 10.60
CA GLU A 1 -23.46 11.34 10.45
C GLU A 1 -23.29 9.94 9.90
N GLY A 2 -22.57 9.81 8.80
CA GLY A 2 -22.41 8.54 8.07
C GLY A 2 -21.28 7.71 8.68
N SER A 3 -21.54 6.42 8.87
CA SER A 3 -20.47 5.45 9.10
C SER A 3 -19.52 5.48 7.90
N PRO A 4 -18.21 5.30 8.12
CA PRO A 4 -17.28 5.10 7.01
C PRO A 4 -17.67 3.87 6.21
N GLU A 5 -17.76 4.02 4.88
CA GLU A 5 -18.10 2.93 3.97
C GLU A 5 -16.87 2.07 3.66
N THR A 6 -15.68 2.63 3.89
CA THR A 6 -14.40 1.94 3.68
C THR A 6 -13.47 2.06 4.88
N TYR A 7 -12.55 1.09 4.99
CA TYR A 7 -11.49 1.14 6.00
C TYR A 7 -10.60 2.39 5.86
N LEU A 8 -10.41 2.89 4.64
CA LEU A 8 -9.61 4.10 4.40
C LEU A 8 -10.31 5.36 4.92
N GLU A 9 -11.63 5.46 4.72
CA GLU A 9 -12.43 6.54 5.31
C GLU A 9 -12.43 6.48 6.83
N PHE A 10 -12.53 5.28 7.41
CA PHE A 10 -12.41 5.11 8.85
C PHE A 10 -11.06 5.63 9.37
N LEU A 11 -9.95 5.30 8.71
CA LEU A 11 -8.62 5.80 9.07
C LEU A 11 -8.52 7.33 8.95
N ALA A 12 -9.08 7.93 7.90
CA ALA A 12 -9.10 9.38 7.72
C ALA A 12 -9.89 10.10 8.82
N ILE A 13 -11.03 9.54 9.24
CA ILE A 13 -11.85 10.06 10.35
C ILE A 13 -11.07 9.97 11.67
N ILE A 14 -10.43 8.83 11.94
CA ILE A 14 -9.60 8.63 13.14
C ILE A 14 -8.42 9.60 13.17
N GLU A 15 -7.71 9.79 12.05
CA GLU A 15 -6.58 10.71 11.95
C GLU A 15 -7.01 12.15 12.25
N LYS A 16 -8.13 12.60 11.65
CA LYS A 16 -8.72 13.92 11.90
C LYS A 16 -9.11 14.09 13.37
N HIS A 17 -9.75 13.09 13.98
CA HIS A 17 -10.15 13.11 15.39
C HIS A 17 -8.93 13.18 16.32
N ARG A 18 -7.90 12.39 16.05
CA ARG A 18 -6.65 12.37 16.83
C ARG A 18 -5.89 13.68 16.72
N LYS A 19 -5.86 14.30 15.55
CA LYS A 19 -5.26 15.63 15.33
C LYS A 19 -5.97 16.69 16.18
N ALA A 20 -7.30 16.68 16.22
CA ALA A 20 -8.09 17.59 17.06
C ALA A 20 -7.82 17.43 18.56
N GLN A 21 -7.38 16.24 19.00
CA GLN A 21 -7.03 15.93 20.39
C GLN A 21 -5.53 16.08 20.70
N GLY A 22 -4.71 16.55 19.75
CA GLY A 22 -3.24 16.63 19.91
C GLY A 22 -2.55 15.27 20.02
N LYS A 23 -3.22 14.18 19.63
CA LYS A 23 -2.71 12.80 19.65
C LYS A 23 -2.34 12.30 18.25
N GLU A 24 -1.77 13.20 17.45
CA GLU A 24 -1.48 12.97 16.03
C GLU A 24 -0.66 11.69 15.87
N ALA A 25 -1.27 10.68 15.25
CA ALA A 25 -0.59 9.45 14.90
C ALA A 25 -0.12 9.63 13.45
N LYS A 26 1.16 9.39 13.18
CA LYS A 26 1.72 9.45 11.83
C LYS A 26 1.27 8.22 11.03
N ILE A 27 -0.01 8.18 10.63
CA ILE A 27 -0.64 7.11 9.85
C ILE A 27 -0.19 7.24 8.39
N PRO A 28 0.06 6.11 7.67
CA PRO A 28 0.35 6.14 6.24
C PRO A 28 -0.84 6.72 5.46
N PRO A 29 -0.62 7.60 4.46
CA PRO A 29 -1.72 8.10 3.65
C PRO A 29 -2.40 6.94 2.89
N PRO A 30 -3.70 7.07 2.55
CA PRO A 30 -4.46 6.03 1.84
C PRO A 30 -3.74 5.51 0.59
N GLU A 31 -3.16 6.40 -0.21
CA GLU A 31 -2.42 6.03 -1.43
C GLU A 31 -1.22 5.11 -1.15
N LEU A 32 -0.53 5.30 -0.02
CA LEU A 32 0.60 4.44 0.38
C LEU A 32 0.11 3.07 0.83
N ILE A 33 -1.03 3.02 1.53
CA ILE A 33 -1.68 1.77 1.94
C ILE A 33 -2.12 0.98 0.71
N GLU A 34 -2.79 1.64 -0.24
CA GLU A 34 -3.27 1.01 -1.48
C GLU A 34 -2.12 0.54 -2.36
N ALA A 35 -1.07 1.34 -2.53
CA ALA A 35 0.13 0.92 -3.26
C ALA A 35 0.80 -0.31 -2.62
N GLY A 36 0.82 -0.38 -1.28
CA GLY A 36 1.33 -1.54 -0.57
C GLY A 36 0.48 -2.79 -0.75
N LYS A 37 -0.85 -2.65 -0.80
CA LYS A 37 -1.76 -3.76 -1.12
C LYS A 37 -1.56 -4.25 -2.55
N ALA A 38 -1.54 -3.33 -3.53
CA ALA A 38 -1.34 -3.65 -4.93
C ALA A 38 -0.01 -4.39 -5.16
N LEU A 39 1.08 -3.95 -4.52
CA LEU A 39 2.36 -4.66 -4.57
C LEU A 39 2.22 -6.11 -4.07
N LYS A 40 1.64 -6.31 -2.88
CA LYS A 40 1.45 -7.65 -2.31
C LYS A 40 0.57 -8.55 -3.18
N GLU A 41 -0.47 -8.02 -3.79
CA GLU A 41 -1.34 -8.79 -4.69
C GLU A 41 -0.60 -9.30 -5.93
N VAL A 42 0.25 -8.46 -6.52
CA VAL A 42 1.03 -8.85 -7.70
C VAL A 42 2.16 -9.82 -7.30
N GLU A 43 2.83 -9.60 -6.17
CA GLU A 43 3.81 -10.54 -5.62
C GLU A 43 3.19 -11.92 -5.32
N ALA A 44 1.97 -11.94 -4.78
CA ALA A 44 1.24 -13.18 -4.51
C ALA A 44 0.94 -13.95 -5.81
N LYS A 45 0.57 -13.26 -6.89
CA LYS A 45 0.37 -13.90 -8.22
C LYS A 45 1.65 -14.49 -8.77
N VAL A 46 2.78 -13.80 -8.63
CA VAL A 46 4.10 -14.35 -9.01
C VAL A 46 4.41 -15.59 -8.17
N ALA A 47 4.26 -15.50 -6.85
CA ALA A 47 4.52 -16.62 -5.94
C ALA A 47 3.65 -17.84 -6.26
N GLU A 48 2.35 -17.66 -6.53
CA GLU A 48 1.45 -18.75 -6.91
C GLU A 48 1.90 -19.45 -8.20
N ILE A 49 2.34 -18.68 -9.20
CA ILE A 49 2.85 -19.26 -10.44
C ILE A 49 4.17 -19.97 -10.21
N GLU A 50 5.07 -19.39 -9.43
CA GLU A 50 6.37 -20.01 -9.12
C GLU A 50 6.22 -21.28 -8.29
N GLU A 51 5.23 -21.33 -7.40
CA GLU A 51 4.88 -22.54 -6.64
C GLU A 51 4.36 -23.65 -7.57
N LYS A 52 3.47 -23.30 -8.51
CA LYS A 52 2.84 -24.28 -9.42
C LYS A 52 3.73 -24.72 -10.58
N LYS A 53 4.56 -23.82 -11.12
CA LYS A 53 5.31 -24.03 -12.37
C LYS A 53 6.82 -24.04 -12.17
N GLY A 54 7.31 -23.58 -11.03
CA GLY A 54 8.73 -23.41 -10.72
C GLY A 54 9.18 -21.95 -10.81
N LYS A 55 10.27 -21.62 -10.11
CA LYS A 55 10.86 -20.27 -10.09
C LYS A 55 11.20 -19.77 -11.49
N GLY A 56 10.96 -18.48 -11.75
CA GLY A 56 11.25 -17.88 -13.06
C GLY A 56 10.22 -18.20 -14.16
N LYS A 57 9.09 -18.83 -13.81
CA LYS A 57 8.03 -19.20 -14.76
C LYS A 57 6.84 -18.24 -14.78
N ALA A 58 6.84 -17.22 -13.91
CA ALA A 58 5.92 -16.11 -14.11
C ALA A 58 6.28 -15.39 -15.41
N ASP A 59 5.29 -14.83 -16.09
CA ASP A 59 5.55 -14.11 -17.33
C ASP A 59 6.26 -12.77 -17.06
N ALA A 60 6.91 -12.25 -18.11
CA ALA A 60 7.63 -10.99 -18.03
C ALA A 60 6.72 -9.80 -17.67
N ALA A 61 5.42 -9.87 -18.00
CA ALA A 61 4.47 -8.80 -17.68
C ALA A 61 4.18 -8.74 -16.17
N LEU A 62 4.10 -9.89 -15.49
CA LEU A 62 3.95 -9.98 -14.04
C LEU A 62 5.20 -9.48 -13.31
N TYR A 63 6.40 -9.86 -13.75
CA TYR A 63 7.63 -9.32 -13.18
C TYR A 63 7.72 -7.80 -13.37
N LYS A 64 7.32 -7.28 -14.53
CA LYS A 64 7.22 -5.85 -14.77
C LYS A 64 6.20 -5.20 -13.84
N ALA A 65 5.04 -5.82 -13.64
CA ALA A 65 4.01 -5.31 -12.74
C ALA A 65 4.49 -5.25 -11.27
N VAL A 66 5.26 -6.24 -10.80
CA VAL A 66 5.91 -6.19 -9.48
C VAL A 66 6.88 -5.01 -9.40
N SER A 67 7.72 -4.83 -10.43
CA SER A 67 8.69 -3.72 -10.49
C SER A 67 8.00 -2.36 -10.44
N ASP A 68 6.96 -2.16 -11.26
CA ASP A 68 6.20 -0.91 -11.34
C ASP A 68 5.48 -0.62 -10.01
N ALA A 69 4.83 -1.62 -9.42
CA ALA A 69 4.17 -1.50 -8.11
C ALA A 69 5.18 -1.22 -6.98
N THR A 70 6.34 -1.88 -7.00
CA THR A 70 7.43 -1.66 -6.05
C THR A 70 7.95 -0.23 -6.13
N TYR A 71 8.19 0.27 -7.35
CA TYR A 71 8.64 1.63 -7.58
C TYR A 71 7.63 2.65 -7.02
N ARG A 72 6.34 2.48 -7.35
CA ARG A 72 5.28 3.37 -6.87
C ARG A 72 5.17 3.37 -5.34
N TYR A 73 5.20 2.19 -4.72
CA TYR A 73 5.18 2.07 -3.26
C TYR A 73 6.38 2.76 -2.60
N LYS A 74 7.59 2.51 -3.10
CA LYS A 74 8.82 3.13 -2.57
C LYS A 74 8.82 4.65 -2.71
N GLN A 75 8.34 5.17 -3.84
CA GLN A 75 8.21 6.61 -4.05
C GLN A 75 7.27 7.24 -3.01
N LEU A 76 6.09 6.65 -2.80
CA LEU A 76 5.12 7.14 -1.81
C LEU A 76 5.64 7.00 -0.38
N LEU A 77 6.37 5.91 -0.09
CA LEU A 77 6.98 5.69 1.22
C LEU A 77 8.02 6.76 1.54
N ALA A 78 8.91 7.06 0.59
CA ALA A 78 9.93 8.10 0.74
C ALA A 78 9.30 9.48 0.95
N GLN A 79 8.26 9.82 0.19
CA GLN A 79 7.52 11.08 0.36
C GLN A 79 6.85 11.18 1.73
N TRP A 80 6.28 10.09 2.23
CA TRP A 80 5.67 10.07 3.55
C TRP A 80 6.71 10.18 4.66
N GLN A 81 7.85 9.48 4.55
CA GLN A 81 8.95 9.58 5.50
C GLN A 81 9.52 11.01 5.55
N ALA A 82 9.76 11.64 4.40
CA ALA A 82 10.24 13.01 4.33
C ALA A 82 9.28 14.05 4.93
N LYS A 83 7.98 13.75 5.02
CA LYS A 83 6.98 14.59 5.70
C LYS A 83 6.90 14.32 7.21
N LYS A 84 7.48 13.23 7.68
CA LYS A 84 7.52 12.87 9.11
C LYS A 84 8.72 13.48 9.83
N ASP A 85 9.82 13.73 9.15
CA ASP A 85 10.99 14.45 9.67
C ASP A 85 10.71 15.96 9.71
#